data_AF-A0A2N2M905-F1
#
_entry.id   AF-A0A2N2M905-F1
#
_cell.length_a   1.000
_cell.length_b   1.000
_cell.length_c   1.000
_cell.angle_alpha   90.00
_cell.angle_beta   90.00
_cell.angle_gamma   90.00
#
_symmetry.space_group_name_H-M   'P 1'
#
loop_
_entity.id
_entity.type
_entity.pdbx_description
1 polymer ?
#
loop_
_entity_poly.entity_id
_entity_poly.type
_entity_poly.pdbx_seq_one_letter_code
_entity_poly.pdbx_strand_id
1 'polypeptide(L)'
;MKKSDYGILFVVALAFFSLLATLQQVPGYMDAEYYFGQGIRLVEHKDLVEPFIWNYLNNPSSVSGPGFAFWLPGTSILAAAGLWITQENSFLAARVVFILMAAWLPVMAAFFATRFIDKRRAGWLAGLLTLFSGFYLPFITITDTFTPFMFFGGL
;
A
#
# COMPACT_ATOMS: atom_id res chain seq x y z
N MET A 1 -12.89 -23.33 0.15
CA MET A 1 -13.21 -22.71 1.47
C MET A 1 -14.66 -22.26 1.51
N LYS A 2 -15.26 -22.05 2.69
CA LYS A 2 -16.60 -21.46 2.78
C LYS A 2 -16.52 -19.94 2.59
N LYS A 3 -17.60 -19.29 2.12
CA LYS A 3 -17.66 -17.82 1.99
C LYS A 3 -17.34 -17.10 3.30
N SER A 4 -17.79 -17.65 4.43
CA SER A 4 -17.49 -17.13 5.78
C SER A 4 -16.00 -17.13 6.09
N ASP A 5 -15.22 -18.09 5.58
CA ASP A 5 -13.79 -18.18 5.86
C ASP A 5 -13.04 -16.98 5.24
N TYR A 6 -13.40 -16.58 4.02
CA TYR A 6 -12.82 -15.41 3.35
C TYR A 6 -13.18 -14.12 4.09
N GLY A 7 -14.43 -13.98 4.54
CA GLY A 7 -14.85 -12.83 5.34
C GLY A 7 -14.09 -12.73 6.66
N ILE A 8 -13.92 -13.85 7.38
CA ILE A 8 -13.13 -13.88 8.62
C ILE A 8 -11.67 -13.47 8.32
N LEU A 9 -11.08 -14.04 7.28
CA LEU A 9 -9.69 -13.76 6.92
C LEU A 9 -9.48 -12.28 6.58
N PHE A 10 -10.40 -11.68 5.83
CA PHE A 10 -10.38 -10.24 5.52
C PHE A 10 -10.45 -9.39 6.79
N VAL A 11 -11.39 -9.67 7.70
CA VAL A 11 -11.57 -8.89 8.93
C VAL A 11 -10.34 -9.02 9.84
N VAL A 12 -9.80 -10.24 9.99
CA VAL A 12 -8.57 -10.49 10.76
C VAL A 12 -7.38 -9.74 10.14
N ALA A 13 -7.24 -9.79 8.81
CA ALA A 13 -6.16 -9.10 8.11
C ALA A 13 -6.28 -7.59 8.24
N LEU A 14 -7.49 -7.04 8.09
CA LEU A 14 -7.75 -5.61 8.24
C LEU A 14 -7.40 -5.14 9.65
N ALA A 15 -7.84 -5.86 10.68
CA ALA A 15 -7.53 -5.54 12.07
C ALA A 15 -6.01 -5.60 12.34
N PHE A 16 -5.35 -6.65 11.85
CA PHE A 16 -3.91 -6.84 12.01
C PHE A 16 -3.10 -5.73 11.33
N PHE A 17 -3.37 -5.43 10.06
CA PHE A 17 -2.65 -4.38 9.33
C PHE A 17 -2.97 -2.98 9.84
N SER A 18 -4.19 -2.73 10.33
CA SER A 18 -4.52 -1.47 11.00
C SER A 18 -3.73 -1.30 12.30
N LEU A 19 -3.63 -2.36 13.12
CA LEU A 19 -2.82 -2.32 14.34
C LEU A 19 -1.33 -2.13 14.01
N LEU A 20 -0.81 -2.90 13.05
CA LEU A 20 0.57 -2.77 12.59
C LEU A 20 0.88 -1.35 12.11
N ALA A 21 -0.04 -0.74 11.36
CA ALA A 21 0.10 0.63 10.90
C ALA A 21 0.32 1.61 12.07
N THR A 22 -0.34 1.42 13.22
CA THR A 22 -0.12 2.29 14.39
C THR A 22 1.30 2.24 14.96
N LEU A 23 2.08 1.20 14.65
CA LEU A 23 3.48 1.09 15.09
C LEU A 23 4.43 1.91 14.21
N GLN A 24 4.00 2.28 13.00
CA GLN A 24 4.81 3.04 12.04
C GLN A 24 4.18 4.42 11.79
N GLN A 25 4.84 5.45 12.33
CA GLN A 25 4.34 6.84 12.31
C GLN A 25 4.77 7.65 11.09
N VAL A 26 5.81 7.20 10.38
CA VAL A 26 6.39 7.88 9.20
C VAL A 26 6.66 6.87 8.06
N PRO A 27 6.74 7.30 6.79
CA PRO A 27 7.02 6.41 5.67
C PRO A 27 8.33 5.62 5.81
N GLY A 28 9.40 6.27 6.26
CA GLY A 28 10.60 5.58 6.78
C GLY A 28 11.66 5.18 5.76
N TYR A 29 11.43 5.40 4.46
CA TYR A 29 12.49 5.40 3.43
C TYR A 29 12.07 6.17 2.17
N MET A 30 13.04 6.38 1.28
CA MET A 30 12.99 7.27 0.13
C MET A 30 11.74 7.17 -0.76
N ASP A 31 11.35 5.97 -1.23
CA ASP A 31 10.21 5.85 -2.14
C ASP A 31 8.88 6.09 -1.42
N ALA A 32 8.76 5.60 -0.18
CA ALA A 32 7.55 5.82 0.60
C ALA A 32 7.35 7.30 0.94
N GLU A 33 8.43 8.02 1.30
CA GLU A 33 8.43 9.47 1.48
C GLU A 33 8.03 10.20 0.20
N TYR A 34 8.58 9.77 -0.94
CA TYR A 34 8.25 10.32 -2.25
C TYR A 34 6.75 10.26 -2.54
N TYR A 35 6.18 9.06 -2.49
CA TYR A 35 4.78 8.88 -2.85
C TYR A 35 3.82 9.54 -1.85
N PHE A 36 4.18 9.57 -0.57
CA PHE A 36 3.41 10.28 0.46
C PHE A 36 3.41 11.79 0.20
N GLY A 37 4.60 12.39 0.02
CA GLY A 37 4.74 13.82 -0.26
C GLY A 37 4.00 14.23 -1.53
N GLN A 38 4.16 13.48 -2.62
CA GLN A 38 3.43 13.72 -3.85
C GLN A 38 1.91 13.51 -3.68
N GLY A 39 1.47 12.59 -2.82
CA GLY A 39 0.06 12.41 -2.46
C GLY A 39 -0.53 13.65 -1.78
N ILE A 40 0.19 14.26 -0.85
CA ILE A 40 -0.20 15.54 -0.22
C ILE A 40 -0.35 16.62 -1.30
N ARG A 41 0.62 16.73 -2.22
CA ARG A 41 0.57 17.74 -3.28
C ARG A 41 -0.65 17.61 -4.18
N LEU A 42 -1.03 16.38 -4.54
CA LEU A 42 -2.22 16.12 -5.35
C LEU A 42 -3.50 16.63 -4.66
N VAL A 43 -3.60 16.51 -3.33
CA VAL A 43 -4.78 16.95 -2.57
C VAL A 43 -4.75 18.46 -2.31
N GLU A 44 -3.63 18.99 -1.84
CA GLU A 44 -3.52 20.38 -1.38
C GLU A 44 -3.25 21.38 -2.51
N HIS A 45 -2.30 21.06 -3.38
CA HIS A 45 -1.81 21.96 -4.42
C HIS A 45 -2.42 21.67 -5.79
N LYS A 46 -3.00 20.48 -5.98
CA LYS A 46 -3.63 20.04 -7.24
C LYS A 46 -2.68 20.17 -8.43
N ASP A 47 -1.41 19.85 -8.20
CA ASP A 47 -0.35 19.91 -9.20
C ASP A 47 0.45 18.61 -9.27
N LEU A 48 1.26 18.52 -10.32
CA LEU A 48 2.20 17.43 -10.57
C LEU A 48 3.63 17.97 -10.52
N VAL A 49 3.95 18.69 -9.44
CA VAL A 49 5.26 19.30 -9.23
C VAL A 49 6.00 18.51 -8.15
N GLU A 50 7.32 18.39 -8.29
CA GLU A 50 8.23 17.89 -7.26
C GLU A 50 9.04 19.11 -6.76
N PRO A 51 8.83 19.58 -5.52
CA PRO A 51 9.50 20.79 -5.00
C PRO A 51 10.82 20.47 -4.28
N PHE A 52 11.42 19.31 -4.56
CA PHE A 52 12.63 18.81 -3.94
C PHE A 52 13.44 17.99 -4.95
N ILE A 53 14.71 17.72 -4.65
CA ILE A 53 15.53 16.80 -5.44
C ILE A 53 15.31 15.39 -4.88
N TRP A 54 14.55 14.55 -5.59
CA TRP A 54 14.31 13.18 -5.13
C TRP A 54 15.55 12.29 -5.26
N ASN A 55 16.28 12.34 -6.39
CA ASN A 55 17.45 11.49 -6.65
C ASN A 55 18.57 12.25 -7.40
N TYR A 56 19.78 11.67 -7.41
CA TYR A 56 20.97 12.24 -8.05
C TYR A 56 21.35 11.56 -9.39
N LEU A 57 20.42 10.85 -10.02
CA LEU A 57 20.64 10.17 -11.31
C LEU A 57 20.50 11.14 -12.51
N ASN A 58 20.16 12.41 -12.26
CA ASN A 58 20.08 13.45 -13.27
C ASN A 58 20.79 14.74 -12.79
N ASN A 59 20.99 15.70 -13.70
CA ASN A 59 21.58 17.02 -13.41
C ASN A 59 20.50 18.13 -13.45
N PRO A 60 19.68 18.28 -12.39
CA PRO A 60 18.58 19.23 -12.40
C PRO A 60 19.09 20.67 -12.39
N SER A 61 18.53 21.52 -13.27
CA SER A 61 18.84 22.96 -13.30
C SER A 61 18.17 23.75 -12.17
N SER A 62 17.22 23.15 -11.45
CA SER A 62 16.45 23.75 -10.35
C SER A 62 16.05 22.70 -9.31
N VAL A 63 15.78 23.14 -8.08
CA VAL A 63 15.30 22.26 -6.99
C VAL A 63 13.87 21.76 -7.24
N SER A 64 13.06 22.56 -7.91
CA SER A 64 11.69 22.17 -8.29
C SER A 64 11.63 21.79 -9.77
N GLY A 65 10.87 20.75 -10.08
CA GLY A 65 10.66 20.26 -11.44
C GLY A 65 9.34 19.49 -11.61
N PRO A 66 9.11 18.92 -12.79
CA PRO A 66 7.97 18.03 -13.01
C PRO A 66 8.03 16.83 -12.08
N GLY A 67 6.95 16.58 -11.34
CA GLY A 67 6.80 15.35 -10.57
C GLY A 67 6.59 14.15 -11.49
N PHE A 68 6.85 12.96 -10.94
CA PHE A 68 6.66 11.69 -11.65
C PHE A 68 7.52 11.51 -12.91
N ALA A 69 8.63 12.27 -13.01
CA ALA A 69 9.58 12.13 -14.11
C ALA A 69 10.38 10.81 -14.04
N PHE A 70 10.47 10.19 -12.86
CA PHE A 70 11.13 8.91 -12.64
C PHE A 70 10.15 7.80 -12.24
N TRP A 71 9.34 8.05 -11.21
CA TRP A 71 8.30 7.12 -10.76
C TRP A 71 6.92 7.46 -11.30
N LEU A 72 6.13 6.43 -11.62
CA LEU A 72 4.75 6.62 -12.09
C LEU A 72 3.82 7.12 -10.97
N PRO A 73 2.74 7.86 -11.28
CA PRO A 73 1.91 8.53 -10.28
C PRO A 73 0.96 7.62 -9.51
N GLY A 74 0.79 6.36 -9.91
CA GLY A 74 -0.26 5.46 -9.40
C GLY A 74 -0.28 5.36 -7.87
N THR A 75 0.87 5.14 -7.24
CA THR A 75 0.98 5.03 -5.78
C THR A 75 0.61 6.34 -5.08
N SER A 76 1.02 7.50 -5.60
CA SER A 76 0.62 8.79 -5.04
C SER A 76 -0.85 9.09 -5.23
N ILE A 77 -1.48 8.62 -6.30
CA ILE A 77 -2.94 8.74 -6.48
C ILE A 77 -3.68 7.92 -5.40
N LEU A 78 -3.21 6.71 -5.10
CA LEU A 78 -3.76 5.90 -4.00
C LEU A 78 -3.55 6.58 -2.64
N ALA A 79 -2.39 7.20 -2.42
CA ALA A 79 -2.11 7.96 -1.21
C ALA A 79 -3.04 9.18 -1.09
N ALA A 80 -3.17 9.95 -2.17
CA ALA A 80 -4.07 11.09 -2.28
C ALA A 80 -5.53 10.70 -2.03
N ALA A 81 -5.97 9.53 -2.50
CA ALA A 81 -7.30 9.02 -2.21
C ALA A 81 -7.51 8.80 -0.71
N GLY A 82 -6.53 8.23 0.00
CA GLY A 82 -6.56 8.11 1.46
C GLY A 82 -6.69 9.46 2.16
N LEU A 83 -5.81 10.41 1.81
CA LEU A 83 -5.81 11.78 2.34
C LEU A 83 -7.14 12.50 2.08
N TRP A 84 -7.68 12.37 0.87
CA TRP A 84 -8.95 12.97 0.49
C TRP A 84 -10.15 12.33 1.21
N ILE A 85 -10.15 11.01 1.45
CA ILE A 85 -11.23 10.35 2.20
C ILE A 85 -11.27 10.82 3.64
N THR A 86 -10.10 10.96 4.28
CA THR A 86 -10.01 11.32 5.71
C THR A 86 -9.99 12.83 5.96
N GLN A 87 -9.69 13.64 4.93
CA GLN A 87 -9.47 15.09 5.04
C GLN A 87 -8.34 15.44 6.04
N GLU A 88 -7.32 14.59 6.13
CA GLU A 88 -6.17 14.78 7.02
C GLU A 88 -4.85 14.58 6.29
N ASN A 89 -3.87 15.45 6.53
CA ASN A 89 -2.51 15.33 6.00
C ASN A 89 -1.60 14.52 6.93
N SER A 90 -2.02 13.30 7.26
CA SER A 90 -1.24 12.38 8.07
C SER A 90 -0.77 11.18 7.27
N PHE A 91 0.35 10.58 7.66
CA PHE A 91 0.81 9.34 7.04
C PHE A 91 -0.22 8.21 7.19
N LEU A 92 -0.93 8.16 8.33
CA LEU A 92 -2.00 7.21 8.56
C LEU A 92 -3.16 7.39 7.56
N ALA A 93 -3.57 8.63 7.31
CA ALA A 93 -4.58 8.95 6.32
C ALA A 93 -4.18 8.51 4.91
N ALA A 94 -2.95 8.82 4.48
CA ALA A 94 -2.45 8.45 3.16
C ALA A 94 -2.46 6.94 2.91
N ARG A 95 -2.29 6.11 3.95
CA ARG A 95 -2.23 4.65 3.80
C ARG A 95 -3.56 3.92 3.97
N VAL A 96 -4.69 4.60 4.18
CA VAL A 96 -5.99 3.94 4.37
C VAL A 96 -6.33 2.99 3.22
N VAL A 97 -6.10 3.43 1.98
CA VAL A 97 -6.33 2.61 0.77
C VAL A 97 -5.37 1.42 0.72
N PHE A 98 -4.11 1.60 1.13
CA PHE A 98 -3.10 0.55 1.17
C PHE A 98 -3.42 -0.52 2.21
N ILE A 99 -3.88 -0.12 3.41
CA ILE A 99 -4.33 -1.05 4.45
C ILE A 99 -5.51 -1.89 3.95
N LEU A 100 -6.45 -1.28 3.24
CA LEU A 100 -7.58 -2.00 2.65
C LEU A 100 -7.13 -2.99 1.58
N MET A 101 -6.22 -2.59 0.67
CA MET A 101 -5.63 -3.49 -0.34
C MET A 101 -4.83 -4.62 0.32
N ALA A 102 -4.05 -4.32 1.36
CA ALA A 102 -3.30 -5.30 2.13
C ALA A 102 -4.22 -6.36 2.76
N ALA A 103 -5.36 -5.96 3.31
CA ALA A 103 -6.34 -6.88 3.91
C ALA A 103 -6.92 -7.90 2.90
N TRP A 104 -6.92 -7.56 1.61
CA TRP A 104 -7.32 -8.49 0.55
C TRP A 104 -6.23 -9.49 0.17
N LEU A 105 -4.95 -9.22 0.42
CA LEU A 105 -3.85 -10.12 0.01
C LEU A 105 -4.00 -11.54 0.62
N PRO A 106 -4.29 -11.70 1.93
CA PRO A 106 -4.58 -13.03 2.49
C PRO A 106 -5.78 -13.72 1.84
N VAL A 107 -6.82 -12.96 1.50
CA VAL A 107 -8.04 -13.50 0.86
C VAL A 107 -7.73 -14.03 -0.54
N MET A 108 -6.96 -13.27 -1.31
CA MET A 108 -6.52 -13.65 -2.65
C MET A 108 -5.63 -14.90 -2.61
N ALA A 109 -4.65 -14.94 -1.70
CA ALA A 109 -3.79 -16.10 -1.52
C ALA A 109 -4.59 -17.35 -1.12
N ALA A 110 -5.55 -17.22 -0.20
CA ALA A 110 -6.43 -18.30 0.19
C ALA A 110 -7.31 -18.79 -0.97
N PHE A 111 -7.84 -17.86 -1.77
CA PHE A 111 -8.64 -18.15 -2.95
C PHE A 111 -7.84 -18.97 -3.97
N PHE A 112 -6.67 -18.48 -4.37
CA PHE A 112 -5.80 -19.17 -5.32
C PHE A 112 -5.34 -20.53 -4.80
N ALA A 113 -4.92 -20.62 -3.54
CA ALA A 113 -4.50 -21.89 -2.95
C ALA A 113 -5.61 -22.95 -3.02
N THR A 114 -6.87 -22.56 -2.78
CA THR A 114 -8.00 -23.51 -2.89
C THR A 114 -8.37 -23.87 -4.33
N ARG A 115 -7.92 -23.09 -5.32
CA ARG A 115 -8.11 -23.42 -6.74
C ARG A 115 -7.19 -24.53 -7.21
N PHE A 116 -5.97 -24.60 -6.65
CA PHE A 116 -4.98 -25.63 -6.97
C PHE A 116 -5.02 -26.82 -6.02
N ILE A 117 -5.35 -26.58 -4.74
CA ILE A 117 -5.43 -27.60 -3.70
C ILE A 117 -6.81 -27.50 -3.07
N ASP A 118 -7.73 -28.40 -3.43
CA ASP A 118 -9.10 -28.42 -2.93
C ASP A 118 -9.19 -28.94 -1.47
N LYS A 119 -8.54 -28.21 -0.57
CA LYS A 119 -8.56 -28.44 0.88
C LYS A 119 -8.73 -27.11 1.58
N ARG A 120 -9.73 -27.03 2.47
CA ARG A 120 -9.97 -25.86 3.32
C ARG A 120 -8.72 -25.43 4.11
N ARG A 121 -7.91 -26.40 4.57
CA ARG A 121 -6.65 -26.14 5.29
C ARG A 121 -5.59 -25.45 4.42
N ALA A 122 -5.54 -25.75 3.12
CA ALA A 122 -4.57 -25.14 2.22
C ALA A 122 -4.82 -23.63 2.08
N GLY A 123 -6.08 -23.23 1.93
CA GLY A 123 -6.42 -21.81 1.85
C GLY A 123 -6.17 -21.04 3.15
N TRP A 124 -6.48 -21.62 4.31
CA TRP A 124 -6.10 -21.02 5.60
C TRP A 124 -4.60 -20.87 5.76
N LEU A 125 -3.83 -21.91 5.42
CA LEU A 125 -2.36 -21.86 5.48
C LEU A 125 -1.81 -20.76 4.57
N ALA A 126 -2.26 -20.70 3.32
CA ALA A 126 -1.84 -19.67 2.36
C ALA A 126 -2.19 -18.26 2.86
N GLY A 127 -3.42 -18.04 3.30
CA GLY A 127 -3.87 -16.75 3.84
C GLY A 127 -3.06 -16.31 5.06
N LEU A 128 -2.80 -17.22 6.00
CA LEU A 128 -2.01 -16.91 7.21
C LEU A 128 -0.54 -16.66 6.87
N LEU A 129 0.06 -17.41 5.94
CA LEU A 129 1.43 -17.14 5.49
C LEU A 129 1.54 -15.77 4.81
N THR A 130 0.53 -15.34 4.05
CA THR A 130 0.48 -13.99 3.47
C THR A 130 0.28 -12.92 4.55
N LEU A 131 -0.55 -13.18 5.56
CA LEU A 131 -0.75 -12.25 6.68
C LEU A 131 0.55 -12.03 7.48
N PHE A 132 1.33 -13.09 7.68
CA PHE A 132 2.61 -13.09 8.39
C PHE A 132 3.80 -13.14 7.42
N SER A 133 3.81 -12.27 6.41
CA SER A 133 4.79 -12.23 5.31
C SER A 133 6.23 -11.86 5.69
N GLY A 134 6.56 -11.85 7.00
CA GLY A 134 7.92 -11.68 7.54
C GLY A 134 8.61 -10.43 7.01
N PHE A 135 9.49 -10.62 6.04
CA PHE A 135 10.27 -9.56 5.40
C PHE A 135 9.42 -8.42 4.82
N TYR A 136 8.26 -8.73 4.24
CA TYR A 136 7.41 -7.72 3.60
C TYR A 136 6.51 -6.96 4.58
N LEU A 137 6.44 -7.40 5.84
CA LEU A 137 5.54 -6.84 6.83
C LEU A 137 5.66 -5.31 7.02
N PRO A 138 6.86 -4.70 7.12
CA PRO A 138 6.98 -3.24 7.24
C PRO A 138 6.65 -2.48 5.95
N PHE A 139 6.48 -3.16 4.81
CA PHE A 139 6.24 -2.55 3.50
C PHE A 139 4.79 -2.69 3.01
N ILE A 140 3.98 -3.55 3.63
CA ILE A 140 2.64 -3.87 3.14
C ILE A 140 1.62 -2.73 3.37
N THR A 141 1.83 -1.89 4.37
CA THR A 141 0.83 -0.87 4.75
C THR A 141 1.29 0.55 4.48
N ILE A 142 2.41 0.74 3.79
CA ILE A 142 2.98 2.07 3.55
C ILE A 142 2.66 2.56 2.15
N THR A 143 2.93 3.83 1.89
CA THR A 143 2.75 4.50 0.59
C THR A 143 3.82 4.07 -0.41
N ASP A 144 3.88 2.78 -0.74
CA ASP A 144 4.80 2.22 -1.73
C ASP A 144 4.06 1.34 -2.76
N THR A 145 4.74 1.06 -3.86
CA THR A 145 4.34 0.15 -4.93
C THR A 145 4.16 -1.31 -4.52
N PHE A 146 4.75 -1.81 -3.42
CA PHE A 146 4.66 -3.23 -3.04
C PHE A 146 3.23 -3.76 -2.98
N THR A 147 2.36 -3.12 -2.19
CA THR A 147 0.97 -3.58 -2.00
C THR A 147 0.11 -3.40 -3.25
N PRO A 148 0.14 -2.25 -3.94
CA PRO A 148 -0.51 -2.11 -5.24
C PRO A 148 -0.06 -3.18 -6.24
N PHE A 149 1.24 -3.46 -6.32
CA PHE A 149 1.77 -4.49 -7.21
C PHE A 149 1.25 -5.89 -6.84
N MET A 150 1.30 -6.27 -5.55
CA MET A 150 0.76 -7.56 -5.08
C MET A 150 -0.74 -7.69 -5.32
N PHE A 151 -1.50 -6.62 -5.08
CA PHE A 151 -2.96 -6.62 -5.22
C PHE A 151 -3.38 -6.68 -6.69
N PHE A 152 -2.86 -5.78 -7.54
CA PHE A 152 -3.22 -5.78 -8.96
C PHE A 152 -2.64 -6.97 -9.72
N GLY A 153 -1.48 -7.50 -9.33
CA GLY A 153 -0.91 -8.72 -9.92
C GLY A 153 -1.69 -9.99 -9.60
N GLY A 154 -2.58 -9.95 -8.60
CA GLY A 154 -3.47 -11.06 -8.27
C GLY A 154 -4.91 -10.88 -8.74
N LEU A 155 -5.24 -9.82 -9.47
CA LEU A 155 -6.53 -9.66 -10.17
C LEU A 155 -6.45 -10.27 -11.58
#